data_AF-A0A0F0HTL2-F1
#
_entry.id   AF-A0A0F0HTL2-F1
#
_cell.length_a   1.000
_cell.length_b   1.000
_cell.length_c   1.000
_cell.angle_alpha   90.00
_cell.angle_beta   90.00
_cell.angle_gamma   90.00
#
_symmetry.space_group_name_H-M   'P 1'
#
loop_
_entity.id
_entity.type
_entity.pdbx_description
1 polymer ?
#
loop_
_entity_poly.entity_id
_entity_poly.type
_entity_poly.pdbx_seq_one_letter_code
_entity_poly.pdbx_strand_id
1 'polypeptide(L)'
;EHGHDSPYGEWIAGWEKSGRKEREITSRVRCEDWFETRDKALIAHATQIDPDGPWFRVPLDIQRDIWPTEDYELARSLIDTDLPEDDLFAGLRTPSRVA
;
A
#
# COMPACT_ATOMS: atom_id res chain seq x y z
N GLU A 1 -6.39 1.17 19.91
CA GLU A 1 -7.10 -0.10 19.77
C GLU A 1 -8.59 0.18 19.55
N HIS A 2 -9.16 -0.24 18.42
CA HIS A 2 -10.59 -0.08 18.12
C HIS A 2 -11.47 -1.21 18.68
N GLY A 3 -10.93 -2.10 19.52
CA GLY A 3 -11.70 -3.17 20.18
C GLY A 3 -12.12 -4.33 19.26
N HIS A 4 -11.49 -4.48 18.10
CA HIS A 4 -11.72 -5.56 17.16
C HIS A 4 -10.55 -6.55 17.14
N ASP A 5 -10.84 -7.85 17.09
CA ASP A 5 -9.84 -8.86 16.80
C ASP A 5 -9.27 -8.62 15.39
N SER A 6 -7.94 -8.61 15.26
CA SER A 6 -7.30 -8.38 13.96
C SER A 6 -7.68 -9.51 13.00
N PRO A 7 -8.24 -9.20 11.80
CA PRO A 7 -8.55 -10.22 10.80
C PRO A 7 -7.30 -10.89 10.22
N TYR A 8 -6.10 -10.39 10.56
CA TYR A 8 -4.83 -10.81 9.97
C TYR A 8 -3.95 -11.66 10.90
N GLY A 9 -4.44 -12.06 12.09
CA GLY A 9 -3.62 -12.77 13.09
C GLY A 9 -2.92 -14.03 12.54
N GLU A 10 -3.66 -14.88 11.82
CA GLU A 10 -3.09 -16.09 11.19
C GLU A 10 -2.07 -15.73 10.08
N TRP A 11 -2.34 -14.67 9.33
CA TRP A 11 -1.46 -14.23 8.24
C TRP A 11 -0.13 -13.71 8.78
N ILE A 12 -0.17 -12.88 9.84
CA ILE A 12 1.02 -12.37 10.53
C ILE A 12 1.84 -13.53 11.09
N ALA A 13 1.21 -14.48 11.80
CA ALA A 13 1.89 -15.66 12.32
C ALA A 13 2.52 -16.52 11.20
N GLY A 14 1.88 -16.61 10.04
CA GLY A 14 2.43 -17.27 8.85
C GLY A 14 3.66 -16.54 8.29
N TRP A 15 3.62 -15.21 8.26
CA TRP A 15 4.75 -14.39 7.81
C TRP A 15 5.95 -14.54 8.74
N GLU A 16 5.76 -14.44 10.06
CA GLU A 16 6.83 -14.63 11.04
C GLU A 16 7.50 -16.01 10.90
N LYS A 17 6.71 -17.07 10.68
CA LYS A 17 7.21 -18.43 10.45
C LYS A 17 7.94 -18.61 9.13
N SER A 18 7.68 -17.76 8.13
CA SER A 18 8.26 -17.91 6.78
C SER A 18 9.77 -17.67 6.74
N GLY A 19 10.33 -16.98 7.75
CA GLY A 19 11.74 -16.56 7.76
C GLY A 19 12.10 -15.58 6.64
N ARG A 20 11.11 -14.99 5.95
CA ARG A 20 11.33 -13.99 4.91
C ARG A 20 11.96 -12.75 5.53
N LYS A 21 13.05 -12.25 4.93
CA LYS A 21 13.69 -11.00 5.34
C LYS A 21 12.70 -9.85 5.21
N GLU A 22 12.66 -9.00 6.23
CA GLU A 22 11.93 -7.74 6.19
C GLU A 22 12.44 -6.86 5.03
N ARG A 23 11.51 -6.18 4.38
CA ARG A 23 11.80 -5.29 3.24
C ARG A 23 12.00 -3.88 3.79
N GLU A 24 12.95 -3.17 3.23
CA GLU A 24 13.23 -1.80 3.65
C GLU A 24 12.26 -0.87 2.91
N ILE A 25 11.31 -0.29 3.63
CA ILE A 25 10.37 0.66 3.03
C ILE A 25 11.07 2.01 2.89
N THR A 26 11.34 2.39 1.64
CA THR A 26 12.01 3.65 1.31
C THR A 26 11.04 4.71 0.83
N SER A 27 9.82 4.33 0.47
CA SER A 27 8.88 5.22 -0.21
C SER A 27 7.45 4.97 0.30
N ARG A 28 6.70 6.04 0.57
CA ARG A 28 5.30 5.98 1.02
C ARG A 28 4.45 6.98 0.25
N VAL A 29 3.57 6.48 -0.61
CA VAL A 29 2.73 7.32 -1.48
C VAL A 29 1.31 7.36 -0.93
N ARG A 30 0.83 8.57 -0.60
CA ARG A 30 -0.55 8.78 -0.15
C ARG A 30 -1.53 8.43 -1.27
N CYS A 31 -2.50 7.57 -0.97
CA CYS A 31 -3.49 7.09 -1.93
C CYS A 31 -4.86 6.78 -1.29
N GLU A 32 -5.10 7.28 -0.07
CA GLU A 32 -6.33 7.08 0.70
C GLU A 32 -7.61 7.49 -0.04
N ASP A 33 -7.49 8.50 -0.92
CA ASP A 33 -8.58 9.00 -1.76
C ASP A 33 -9.02 7.97 -2.81
N TRP A 34 -8.16 7.00 -3.13
CA TRP A 34 -8.38 5.99 -4.18
C TRP A 34 -8.80 4.63 -3.65
N PHE A 35 -8.86 4.43 -2.33
CA PHE A 35 -9.18 3.11 -1.74
C PHE A 35 -10.54 2.56 -2.19
N GLU A 36 -11.56 3.41 -2.37
CA GLU A 36 -12.86 2.97 -2.89
C GLU A 36 -12.78 2.47 -4.34
N THR A 37 -11.89 3.06 -5.14
CA THR A 37 -11.65 2.61 -6.52
C THR A 37 -10.88 1.30 -6.53
N ARG A 38 -9.86 1.18 -5.65
CA ARG A 38 -9.11 -0.07 -5.42
C ARG A 38 -10.06 -1.21 -5.02
N ASP A 39 -10.96 -0.99 -4.07
CA ASP A 39 -11.87 -2.03 -3.59
C ASP A 39 -12.83 -2.49 -4.71
N LYS A 40 -13.38 -1.55 -5.51
CA LYS A 40 -14.17 -1.89 -6.70
C LYS A 40 -13.38 -2.71 -7.71
N ALA A 41 -12.11 -2.38 -7.93
CA ALA A 41 -11.23 -3.14 -8.82
C ALA A 41 -10.99 -4.56 -8.27
N LEU A 42 -10.70 -4.71 -6.97
CA LEU A 42 -10.54 -6.03 -6.34
C LEU A 42 -11.80 -6.89 -6.46
N ILE A 43 -12.99 -6.31 -6.22
CA ILE A 43 -14.28 -7.02 -6.35
C ILE A 43 -14.52 -7.48 -7.80
N ALA A 44 -14.09 -6.69 -8.80
CA ALA A 44 -14.23 -7.09 -10.20
C ALA A 44 -13.43 -8.37 -10.54
N HIS A 45 -12.39 -8.69 -9.77
CA HIS A 45 -11.64 -9.94 -9.87
C HIS A 45 -12.29 -11.10 -9.09
N ALA A 46 -13.61 -11.26 -9.16
CA ALA A 46 -14.41 -12.19 -8.33
C ALA A 46 -13.99 -13.67 -8.36
N THR A 47 -13.30 -14.13 -9.42
CA THR A 47 -12.78 -15.51 -9.47
C THR A 47 -11.50 -15.72 -8.65
N GLN A 48 -10.79 -14.63 -8.33
CA GLN A 48 -9.52 -14.63 -7.62
C GLN A 48 -9.65 -14.07 -6.19
N ILE A 49 -10.58 -13.13 -6.00
CA ILE A 49 -10.83 -12.46 -4.73
C ILE A 49 -12.23 -12.82 -4.26
N ASP A 50 -12.31 -13.41 -3.08
CA ASP A 50 -13.57 -13.60 -2.36
C ASP A 50 -14.14 -12.21 -1.96
N PRO A 51 -15.30 -11.79 -2.49
CA PRO A 51 -15.91 -10.51 -2.15
C PRO A 51 -16.31 -10.40 -0.67
N ASP A 52 -16.49 -11.54 0.02
CA ASP A 52 -16.78 -11.61 1.45
C ASP A 52 -15.51 -11.92 2.28
N GLY A 53 -14.35 -11.91 1.61
CA GLY A 53 -13.05 -12.30 2.15
C GLY A 53 -12.39 -11.26 3.06
N PRO A 54 -11.20 -11.60 3.61
CA PRO A 54 -10.48 -10.77 4.58
C PRO A 54 -10.08 -9.38 4.06
N TRP A 55 -9.92 -9.21 2.74
CA TRP A 55 -9.57 -7.93 2.11
C TRP A 55 -10.51 -6.77 2.47
N PHE A 56 -11.78 -7.08 2.75
CA PHE A 56 -12.83 -6.07 2.98
C PHE A 56 -13.30 -6.01 4.45
N ARG A 57 -12.61 -6.71 5.36
CA ARG A 57 -13.02 -6.77 6.78
C ARG A 57 -12.65 -5.53 7.59
N VAL A 58 -11.67 -4.74 7.14
CA VAL A 58 -11.27 -3.50 7.82
C VAL A 58 -12.02 -2.32 7.21
N PRO A 59 -12.79 -1.56 7.99
CA PRO A 59 -13.46 -0.34 7.52
C PRO A 59 -12.51 0.65 6.83
N LEU A 60 -12.95 1.26 5.73
CA LEU A 60 -12.12 2.16 4.93
C LEU A 60 -11.63 3.37 5.72
N ASP A 61 -12.45 3.96 6.59
CA ASP A 61 -12.06 5.07 7.45
C ASP A 61 -10.88 4.70 8.36
N ILE A 62 -10.89 3.49 8.93
CA ILE A 62 -9.77 2.96 9.72
C ILE A 62 -8.52 2.75 8.85
N GLN A 63 -8.67 2.21 7.64
CA GLN A 63 -7.54 2.06 6.72
C GLN A 63 -6.92 3.41 6.38
N ARG A 64 -7.74 4.43 6.08
CA ARG A 64 -7.29 5.79 5.75
C ARG A 64 -6.59 6.48 6.92
N ASP A 65 -7.04 6.24 8.15
CA ASP A 65 -6.43 6.84 9.35
C ASP A 65 -5.09 6.18 9.70
N ILE A 66 -5.03 4.85 9.71
CA ILE A 66 -3.87 4.10 10.20
C ILE A 66 -2.81 3.90 9.11
N TRP A 67 -3.23 3.66 7.86
CA TRP A 67 -2.34 3.33 6.75
C TRP A 67 -2.79 3.99 5.43
N PRO A 68 -2.64 5.33 5.29
CA PRO A 68 -3.10 6.07 4.11
C PRO A 68 -2.24 5.84 2.85
N THR A 69 -1.16 5.08 2.95
CA THR A 69 -0.14 4.98 1.91
C THR A 69 -0.08 3.60 1.27
N GLU A 70 0.39 3.57 0.04
CA GLU A 70 1.04 2.38 -0.51
C GLU A 70 2.56 2.52 -0.32
N ASP A 71 3.18 1.45 0.13
CA ASP A 71 4.56 1.43 0.60
C ASP A 71 5.44 0.66 -0.39
N TYR A 72 6.60 1.22 -0.73
CA TYR A 72 7.50 0.71 -1.75
C TYR A 72 8.95 0.64 -1.24
N GLU A 73 9.74 -0.21 -1.89
CA GLU A 73 11.20 -0.27 -1.74
C GLU A 73 11.86 0.15 -3.04
N LEU A 74 12.78 1.13 -2.97
CA LEU A 74 13.61 1.58 -4.08
C LEU A 74 14.67 0.52 -4.39
N ALA A 75 14.31 -0.41 -5.26
CA ALA A 75 15.21 -1.49 -5.66
C ALA A 75 16.41 -0.99 -6.48
N ARG A 76 16.25 0.10 -7.24
CA ARG A 76 17.27 0.70 -8.09
C ARG A 76 16.87 2.13 -8.48
N SER A 77 17.82 3.06 -8.43
CA SER A 77 17.70 4.38 -9.07
C SER A 77 18.75 4.57 -10.16
N LEU A 78 18.42 5.38 -11.16
CA LEU A 78 19.34 5.84 -12.22
C LEU A 78 19.66 7.34 -12.09
N ILE A 79 19.08 7.98 -11.07
CA ILE A 79 19.26 9.39 -10.73
C ILE A 79 19.59 9.49 -9.24
N ASP A 80 20.04 10.66 -8.81
CA ASP A 80 20.13 10.93 -7.38
C ASP A 80 18.70 11.01 -6.79
N THR A 81 18.50 10.39 -5.64
CA THR A 81 17.20 10.26 -4.98
C THR A 81 17.37 10.50 -3.49
N ASP A 82 16.49 11.33 -2.92
CA ASP A 82 16.41 11.55 -1.48
C ASP A 82 15.37 10.61 -0.85
N LEU A 83 15.69 10.06 0.33
CA LEU A 83 14.82 9.14 1.05
C LEU A 83 14.31 9.75 2.37
N PRO A 84 13.09 9.41 2.83
CA PRO A 84 12.10 8.59 2.13
C PRO A 84 11.40 9.36 1.00
N GLU A 85 10.98 8.65 -0.05
CA GLU A 85 10.22 9.23 -1.15
C GLU A 85 8.72 9.29 -0.82
N ASP A 86 8.04 10.37 -1.22
CA ASP A 86 6.57 10.50 -1.20
C ASP A 86 5.96 10.54 -2.62
N ASP A 87 6.80 10.49 -3.64
CA ASP A 87 6.45 10.61 -5.04
C ASP A 87 7.42 9.79 -5.92
N LEU A 88 6.92 8.70 -6.52
CA LEU A 88 7.71 7.80 -7.38
C LEU A 88 8.25 8.47 -8.66
N PHE A 89 7.81 9.69 -8.97
CA PHE A 89 8.24 10.45 -10.14
C PHE A 89 9.09 11.67 -9.78
N ALA A 90 9.49 11.83 -8.52
CA ALA A 90 10.43 12.86 -8.09
C ALA A 90 11.70 12.82 -8.98
N GLY A 91 12.10 13.97 -9.53
CA GLY A 91 13.25 14.08 -10.43
C GLY A 91 13.04 13.59 -11.88
N LEU A 92 11.91 12.95 -12.21
CA LEU A 92 11.65 12.44 -13.58
C LEU A 92 10.84 13.39 -14.47
N ARG A 93 10.12 14.34 -13.88
CA ARG A 93 9.24 15.25 -14.64
C ARG A 93 10.07 16.28 -15.40
N THR A 94 9.84 16.36 -16.72
CA THR A 94 10.39 17.48 -17.52
C THR A 94 9.70 18.78 -17.10
N PRO A 95 10.42 19.90 -16.95
CA PRO A 95 9.77 21.19 -16.75
C PRO A 95 8.77 21.44 -17.87
N SER A 96 7.51 21.68 -17.51
CA SER A 96 6.51 22.16 -18.46
C SER A 96 7.08 23.42 -19.12
N ARG A 97 7.29 23.37 -20.44
CA ARG A 97 7.53 24.59 -21.21
C ARG A 97 6.23 25.38 -21.18
N VAL A 98 6.16 26.38 -20.30
CA VAL A 98 5.13 27.40 -20.36
C VAL A 98 5.29 28.11 -21.71
N ALA A 99 4.29 27.97 -22.58
CA ALA A 99 4.18 28.72 -23.83
C ALA A 99 3.49 30.06 -23.58
#